data_AF-A0A3D2JS17-F1
#
_entry.id   AF-A0A3D2JS17-F1
#
_cell.length_a   1.000
_cell.length_b   1.000
_cell.length_c   1.000
_cell.angle_alpha   90.00
_cell.angle_beta   90.00
_cell.angle_gamma   90.00
#
_symmetry.space_group_name_H-M   'P 1'
#
loop_
_entity.id
_entity.type
_entity.pdbx_description
1 polymer ?
#
loop_
_entity_poly.entity_id
_entity_poly.type
_entity_poly.pdbx_seq_one_letter_code
_entity_poly.pdbx_strand_id
1 'polypeptide(L)'
;LMGVGQALREHNSNVEIVATAPHPDDKVQGLRSIEHGFIPPILDLDKLDGRILVEGEEAFYWTRRLLTDAGYFVGVSSGATFATARKIAQKWSREGREGKIVAMFADGGWKYLSTGIYGEDFKFKQSEIEGKTWW
;
A
#
# COMPACT_ATOMS: atom_id res chain seq x y z
N LEU A 1 -3.61 -9.12 5.99
CA LEU A 1 -2.29 -9.43 6.57
C LEU A 1 -2.35 -10.68 7.44
N MET A 2 -3.00 -10.65 8.61
CA MET A 2 -2.95 -11.76 9.59
C MET A 2 -3.48 -13.10 9.07
N GLY A 3 -4.75 -13.17 8.66
CA GLY A 3 -5.35 -14.43 8.19
C GLY A 3 -4.67 -14.99 6.94
N VAL A 4 -4.41 -14.14 5.94
CA VAL A 4 -3.69 -14.55 4.71
C VAL A 4 -2.27 -15.00 5.02
N GLY A 5 -1.55 -14.27 5.89
CA GLY A 5 -0.18 -14.61 6.25
C GLY A 5 -0.08 -15.94 6.99
N GLN A 6 -0.99 -16.20 7.93
CA GLN A 6 -1.11 -17.49 8.58
C GLN A 6 -1.38 -18.61 7.58
N ALA A 7 -2.41 -18.48 6.75
CA ALA A 7 -2.80 -19.50 5.79
C ALA A 7 -1.68 -19.81 4.77
N LEU A 8 -0.95 -18.79 4.29
CA LEU A 8 0.19 -19.01 3.39
C LEU A 8 1.34 -19.73 4.09
N ARG A 9 1.64 -19.38 5.35
CA ARG A 9 2.71 -20.02 6.12
C ARG A 9 2.39 -21.46 6.51
N GLU A 10 1.12 -21.83 6.66
CA GLU A 10 0.69 -23.22 6.83
C GLU A 10 1.07 -24.10 5.61
N HIS A 11 1.16 -23.50 4.42
CA HIS A 11 1.56 -24.21 3.19
C HIS A 11 3.06 -24.08 2.90
N ASN A 12 3.68 -22.94 3.22
CA ASN A 12 5.10 -22.69 3.04
C ASN A 12 5.62 -21.71 4.10
N SER A 13 6.38 -22.22 5.06
CA SER A 13 6.93 -21.42 6.17
C SER A 13 7.94 -20.35 5.73
N ASN A 14 8.50 -20.43 4.51
CA ASN A 14 9.43 -19.45 3.98
C ASN A 14 8.74 -18.22 3.37
N VAL A 15 7.39 -18.15 3.40
CA VAL A 15 6.66 -16.98 2.90
C VAL A 15 6.87 -15.78 3.82
N GLU A 16 7.38 -14.69 3.22
CA GLU A 16 7.50 -13.40 3.88
C GLU A 16 6.21 -12.57 3.76
N ILE A 17 5.75 -12.03 4.89
CA ILE A 17 4.57 -11.17 5.01
C ILE A 17 5.03 -9.76 5.36
N VAL A 18 4.95 -8.87 4.38
CA VAL A 18 5.36 -7.47 4.52
C VAL A 18 4.13 -6.56 4.53
N ALA A 19 4.03 -5.69 5.53
CA ALA A 19 2.96 -4.71 5.63
C ALA A 19 3.34 -3.40 4.92
N THR A 20 2.40 -2.86 4.14
CA THR A 20 2.42 -1.45 3.73
C THR A 20 1.87 -0.61 4.88
N ALA A 21 2.61 0.40 5.32
CA ALA A 21 2.16 1.35 6.32
C ALA A 21 2.29 2.78 5.79
N PRO A 22 1.32 3.66 6.10
CA PRO A 22 1.45 5.08 5.76
C PRO A 22 2.55 5.71 6.60
N HIS A 23 3.17 6.77 6.07
CA HIS A 23 4.08 7.58 6.86
C HIS A 23 3.33 8.20 8.07
N PRO A 24 3.90 8.23 9.29
CA PRO A 24 3.20 8.71 10.49
C PRO A 24 2.69 10.15 10.40
N ASP A 25 3.46 11.01 9.70
CA ASP A 25 3.11 12.42 9.47
C ASP A 25 2.20 12.63 8.26
N ASP A 26 1.78 11.56 7.59
CA ASP A 26 0.93 11.67 6.43
C ASP A 26 -0.52 12.01 6.84
N LYS A 27 -1.10 12.97 6.13
CA LYS A 27 -2.45 13.47 6.41
C LYS A 27 -3.52 12.66 5.72
N VAL A 28 -3.15 11.71 4.87
CA VAL A 28 -4.10 10.87 4.17
C VAL A 28 -4.72 9.87 5.17
N GLN A 29 -6.00 10.09 5.48
CA GLN A 29 -6.66 9.39 6.57
C GLN A 29 -7.40 8.13 6.10
N GLY A 30 -6.75 6.98 6.05
CA GLY A 30 -7.45 5.70 5.85
C GLY A 30 -6.87 4.47 6.57
N LEU A 31 -5.62 4.57 7.02
CA LEU A 31 -4.76 3.56 7.64
C LEU A 31 -4.16 4.45 8.70
N ARG A 32 -4.53 4.19 9.94
CA ARG A 32 -3.96 4.96 11.01
C ARG A 32 -2.55 4.45 11.23
N SER A 33 -1.60 5.38 11.41
CA SER A 33 -0.29 5.01 11.93
C SER A 33 -0.49 4.19 13.20
N ILE A 34 0.24 3.08 13.32
CA ILE A 34 0.23 2.23 14.52
C ILE A 34 0.66 3.04 15.74
N GLU A 35 1.50 4.05 15.56
CA GLU A 35 2.06 4.87 16.64
C GLU A 35 1.04 5.87 17.18
N HIS A 36 0.15 6.40 16.34
CA HIS A 36 -0.81 7.47 16.70
C HIS A 36 -2.28 7.02 16.56
N GLY A 37 -2.54 5.71 16.44
CA GLY A 37 -3.82 5.14 16.06
C GLY A 37 -4.29 3.99 16.94
N PHE A 38 -5.52 3.54 16.69
CA PHE A 38 -6.05 2.31 17.29
C PHE A 38 -5.40 1.09 16.62
N ILE A 39 -4.75 0.24 17.40
CA ILE A 39 -4.22 -1.05 16.96
C ILE A 39 -5.33 -2.08 17.09
N PRO A 40 -5.83 -2.67 15.99
CA PRO A 40 -6.85 -3.71 16.08
C PRO A 40 -6.35 -4.91 16.89
N PRO A 41 -7.16 -5.53 17.76
CA PRO A 41 -6.74 -6.68 18.58
C PRO A 41 -6.27 -7.89 17.77
N ILE A 42 -6.70 -7.98 16.50
CA ILE A 42 -6.27 -9.04 15.58
C ILE A 42 -4.86 -8.80 15.02
N LEU A 43 -4.35 -7.55 15.05
CA LEU A 43 -3.04 -7.21 14.50
C LEU A 43 -1.93 -7.68 15.44
N ASP A 44 -1.12 -8.61 14.95
CA ASP A 44 0.04 -9.15 15.62
C ASP A 44 1.28 -8.80 14.78
N LEU A 45 2.12 -7.89 15.31
CA LEU A 45 3.28 -7.38 14.59
C LEU A 45 4.42 -8.40 14.52
N ASP A 46 4.48 -9.35 15.46
CA ASP A 46 5.51 -10.39 15.49
C ASP A 46 5.31 -11.41 14.35
N LYS A 47 4.12 -11.42 13.74
CA LYS A 47 3.80 -12.24 12.55
C LYS A 47 4.21 -11.57 11.22
N LEU A 48 4.75 -10.36 11.23
CA LEU A 48 5.19 -9.65 10.03
C LEU A 48 6.72 -9.71 9.89
N ASP A 49 7.21 -9.98 8.68
CA ASP A 49 8.67 -9.99 8.40
C ASP A 49 9.20 -8.60 8.06
N GLY A 50 8.30 -7.66 7.79
CA GLY A 50 8.68 -6.29 7.52
C GLY A 50 7.49 -5.34 7.45
N ARG A 51 7.82 -4.05 7.56
CA ARG A 51 6.88 -2.95 7.35
C ARG A 51 7.58 -1.91 6.48
N ILE A 52 6.95 -1.55 5.37
CA ILE A 52 7.44 -0.52 4.47
C ILE A 52 6.56 0.71 4.63
N LEU A 53 7.21 1.83 4.96
CA LEU A 53 6.55 3.13 4.99
C LEU A 53 6.40 3.65 3.55
N VAL A 54 5.21 4.13 3.24
CA VAL A 54 4.85 4.75 1.98
C VAL A 54 4.22 6.09 2.25
N GLU A 55 4.71 7.11 1.57
CA GLU A 55 4.15 8.46 1.62
C GLU A 55 2.93 8.56 0.71
N GLY A 56 2.02 9.46 1.04
CA GLY A 56 0.80 9.70 0.28
C GLY A 56 1.13 10.06 -1.16
N GLU A 57 2.06 10.98 -1.39
CA GLU A 57 2.49 11.37 -2.74
C GLU A 57 2.95 10.16 -3.56
N GLU A 58 3.72 9.25 -2.96
CA GLU A 58 4.15 8.00 -3.61
C GLU A 58 2.96 7.08 -3.90
N ALA A 59 2.00 6.96 -2.99
CA ALA A 59 0.77 6.19 -3.21
C ALA A 59 -0.04 6.75 -4.39
N PHE A 60 -0.27 8.06 -4.42
CA PHE A 60 -0.98 8.75 -5.52
C PHE A 60 -0.26 8.59 -6.85
N TYR A 61 1.07 8.75 -6.85
CA TYR A 61 1.91 8.56 -8.02
C TYR A 61 1.73 7.15 -8.60
N TRP A 62 1.86 6.11 -7.77
CA TRP A 62 1.74 4.74 -8.24
C TRP A 62 0.32 4.34 -8.63
N THR A 63 -0.71 4.86 -7.96
CA THR A 63 -2.11 4.64 -8.38
C THR A 63 -2.35 5.15 -9.79
N ARG A 64 -1.82 6.32 -10.16
CA ARG A 64 -1.93 6.85 -11.53
C ARG A 64 -1.10 6.04 -12.53
N ARG A 65 0.15 5.71 -12.18
CA ARG A 65 1.04 4.91 -13.05
C ARG A 65 0.47 3.52 -13.34
N LEU A 66 -0.17 2.89 -12.36
CA LEU A 66 -0.86 1.60 -12.54
C LEU A 66 -1.97 1.68 -13.58
N LEU A 67 -2.72 2.78 -13.62
CA LEU A 67 -3.71 3.01 -14.66
C LEU A 67 -3.05 3.27 -16.02
N THR A 68 -2.10 4.21 -16.10
CA THR A 68 -1.56 4.68 -17.39
C THR A 68 -0.60 3.69 -18.04
N ASP A 69 0.19 2.96 -17.27
CA ASP A 69 1.22 2.06 -17.80
C ASP A 69 0.73 0.62 -17.96
N ALA A 70 -0.21 0.20 -17.11
CA ALA A 70 -0.60 -1.19 -16.97
C ALA A 70 -2.12 -1.43 -17.04
N GLY A 71 -2.94 -0.38 -17.17
CA GLY A 71 -4.39 -0.50 -17.30
C GLY A 71 -5.14 -0.89 -16.02
N TYR A 72 -4.47 -0.87 -14.85
CA TYR A 72 -5.10 -1.22 -13.57
C TYR A 72 -5.82 -0.01 -12.97
N PHE A 73 -7.14 -0.05 -12.97
CA PHE A 73 -7.97 0.97 -12.35
C PHE A 73 -8.28 0.66 -10.87
N VAL A 74 -7.42 1.15 -9.97
CA VAL A 74 -7.39 0.77 -8.55
C VAL A 74 -7.41 1.96 -7.60
N GLY A 75 -7.76 1.75 -6.33
CA GLY A 75 -7.70 2.77 -5.29
C GLY A 75 -6.29 3.19 -4.84
N VAL A 76 -6.23 4.13 -3.89
CA VAL A 76 -4.97 4.73 -3.42
C VAL A 76 -4.12 3.75 -2.60
N SER A 77 -4.75 2.93 -1.74
CA SER A 77 -4.03 1.88 -1.00
C SER A 77 -3.36 0.84 -1.90
N SER A 78 -3.93 0.58 -3.07
CA SER A 78 -3.33 -0.29 -4.07
C SER A 78 -2.07 0.32 -4.67
N GLY A 79 -2.04 1.63 -4.90
CA GLY A 79 -0.83 2.37 -5.28
C GLY A 79 0.26 2.26 -4.20
N ALA A 80 -0.11 2.44 -2.93
CA ALA A 80 0.83 2.26 -1.81
C ALA A 80 1.35 0.82 -1.71
N THR A 81 0.49 -0.17 -1.92
CA THR A 81 0.86 -1.59 -1.89
C THR A 81 1.78 -1.96 -3.04
N PHE A 82 1.54 -1.40 -4.22
CA PHE A 82 2.44 -1.55 -5.37
C PHE A 82 3.80 -0.89 -5.12
N ALA A 83 3.82 0.30 -4.52
CA ALA A 83 5.06 0.98 -4.13
C ALA A 83 5.91 0.09 -3.21
N THR A 84 5.27 -0.51 -2.20
CA THR A 84 5.90 -1.49 -1.30
C THR A 84 6.46 -2.69 -2.06
N ALA A 85 5.64 -3.33 -2.91
CA ALA A 85 6.07 -4.47 -3.72
C ALA A 85 7.26 -4.13 -4.63
N ARG A 86 7.25 -2.95 -5.25
CA ARG A 86 8.34 -2.45 -6.10
C ARG A 86 9.63 -2.24 -5.30
N LYS A 87 9.55 -1.63 -4.10
CA LYS A 87 10.70 -1.45 -3.20
C LYS A 87 11.33 -2.80 -2.81
N ILE A 88 10.50 -3.80 -2.49
CA ILE A 88 10.97 -5.18 -2.19
C ILE A 88 11.64 -5.80 -3.42
N ALA A 89 11.00 -5.72 -4.59
CA ALA A 89 11.55 -6.26 -5.83
C ALA A 89 12.91 -5.65 -6.18
N GLN A 90 13.05 -4.32 -6.03
CA GLN A 90 14.31 -3.62 -6.24
C GLN A 90 15.39 -4.04 -5.25
N LYS A 91 15.03 -4.22 -3.97
CA LYS A 91 15.96 -4.73 -2.95
C LYS A 91 16.45 -6.13 -3.33
N TRP A 92 15.54 -7.07 -3.60
CA TRP A 92 15.90 -8.45 -3.95
C TRP A 92 16.74 -8.52 -5.23
N SER A 93 16.41 -7.71 -6.23
CA SER A 93 17.21 -7.62 -7.47
C SER A 93 18.66 -7.20 -7.19
N ARG A 94 18.90 -6.24 -6.29
CA ARG A 94 20.26 -5.82 -5.89
C ARG A 94 20.99 -6.90 -5.09
N GLU A 95 20.25 -7.72 -4.34
CA GLU A 95 20.78 -8.83 -3.53
C GLU A 95 20.96 -10.12 -4.35
N GLY A 96 20.62 -10.13 -5.65
CA GLY A 96 20.66 -11.33 -6.48
C GLY A 96 19.63 -12.39 -6.09
N ARG A 97 18.56 -11.99 -5.40
CA ARG A 97 17.54 -12.87 -4.86
C ARG A 97 16.36 -12.96 -5.82
N GLU A 98 15.96 -14.18 -6.16
CA GLU A 98 14.80 -14.45 -7.01
C GLU A 98 13.57 -14.85 -6.17
N GLY A 99 12.38 -14.57 -6.69
CA GLY A 99 11.14 -14.95 -6.04
C GLY A 99 9.88 -14.37 -6.69
N LYS A 100 8.74 -14.65 -6.08
CA LYS A 100 7.43 -14.15 -6.51
C LYS A 100 6.88 -13.23 -5.43
N ILE A 101 6.46 -12.03 -5.83
CA ILE A 101 5.81 -11.06 -4.93
C ILE A 101 4.33 -11.01 -5.32
N VAL A 102 3.46 -11.22 -4.34
CA VAL A 102 2.01 -11.07 -4.52
C VAL A 102 1.57 -9.81 -3.78
N ALA A 103 0.99 -8.88 -4.52
CA ALA A 103 0.49 -7.61 -4.01
C ALA A 103 -1.05 -7.60 -4.10
N MET A 104 -1.73 -7.31 -3.00
CA MET A 104 -3.18 -7.27 -2.96
C MET A 104 -3.68 -5.85 -3.24
N PHE A 105 -4.48 -5.70 -4.29
CA PHE A 105 -5.20 -4.46 -4.58
C PHE A 105 -6.60 -4.57 -3.98
N ALA A 106 -6.86 -3.77 -2.95
CA ALA A 106 -8.03 -3.94 -2.08
C ALA A 106 -9.34 -3.56 -2.78
N ASP A 107 -9.30 -2.63 -3.74
CA ASP A 107 -10.45 -2.14 -4.46
C ASP A 107 -10.11 -1.54 -5.84
N GLY A 108 -11.18 -1.34 -6.63
CA GLY A 108 -11.13 -0.58 -7.88
C GLY A 108 -11.21 0.93 -7.65
N GLY A 109 -10.78 1.70 -8.65
CA GLY A 109 -10.68 3.16 -8.56
C GLY A 109 -12.02 3.92 -8.51
N TRP A 110 -13.15 3.26 -8.75
CA TRP A 110 -14.46 3.89 -8.95
C TRP A 110 -14.90 4.78 -7.79
N LYS A 111 -14.59 4.37 -6.55
CA LYS A 111 -14.93 5.11 -5.33
C LYS A 111 -14.19 6.44 -5.20
N TYR A 112 -13.10 6.62 -5.95
CA TYR A 112 -12.21 7.77 -5.85
C TYR A 112 -12.36 8.74 -7.03
N LEU A 113 -13.30 8.50 -7.97
CA LEU A 113 -13.51 9.38 -9.12
C LEU A 113 -13.83 10.83 -8.72
N SER A 114 -14.65 11.03 -7.69
CA SER A 114 -15.03 12.35 -7.17
C SER A 114 -13.87 13.15 -6.56
N THR A 115 -12.72 12.50 -6.37
CA THR A 115 -11.53 13.14 -5.80
C THR A 115 -10.65 13.83 -6.83
N GLY A 116 -10.86 13.53 -8.12
CA GLY A 116 -10.05 14.06 -9.22
C GLY A 116 -8.72 13.34 -9.45
N ILE A 117 -8.35 12.32 -8.66
CA ILE A 117 -7.05 11.61 -8.73
C ILE A 117 -6.67 11.09 -10.14
N TYR A 118 -7.65 10.71 -10.96
CA TYR A 118 -7.42 10.17 -12.30
C TYR A 118 -7.45 11.22 -13.41
N GLY A 119 -7.75 12.49 -13.09
CA GLY A 119 -7.75 13.58 -14.06
C GLY A 119 -6.33 13.96 -14.50
N GLU A 120 -6.21 14.58 -15.68
CA GLU A 120 -4.93 15.06 -16.22
C GLU A 120 -4.29 16.11 -15.29
N ASP A 121 -5.10 17.02 -14.76
CA ASP A 121 -4.66 18.14 -13.91
C ASP A 121 -4.43 17.76 -12.43
N PHE A 122 -4.53 16.48 -12.06
CA PHE A 122 -4.31 16.09 -10.68
C PHE A 122 -2.87 16.39 -10.24
N LYS A 123 -2.75 17.27 -9.25
CA LYS A 123 -1.51 17.55 -8.52
C LYS A 123 -1.74 17.20 -7.06
N PHE A 124 -0.82 16.43 -6.49
CA PHE A 124 -0.83 16.18 -5.06
C PHE A 124 -0.71 17.52 -4.32
N LYS A 125 -1.72 17.85 -3.51
CA LYS A 125 -1.72 19.01 -2.63
C LYS A 125 -2.18 18.56 -1.26
N GLN A 126 -1.30 18.69 -0.28
CA GLN A 126 -1.55 18.22 1.08
C GLN A 126 -2.80 18.86 1.71
N SER A 127 -3.15 20.09 1.33
CA SER A 127 -4.35 20.80 1.79
C SER A 127 -5.68 20.23 1.26
N GLU A 128 -5.69 19.56 0.11
CA GLU A 128 -6.92 19.02 -0.51
C GLU A 128 -7.24 17.58 -0.04
N ILE A 129 -6.33 17.02 0.76
CA ILE A 129 -6.36 15.67 1.33
C ILE A 129 -6.95 15.69 2.74
N GLU A 130 -6.77 16.79 3.47
CA GLU A 130 -7.30 16.96 4.82
C GLU A 130 -8.83 16.76 4.85
N GLY A 131 -9.28 15.86 5.72
CA GLY A 131 -10.71 15.54 5.90
C GLY A 131 -11.29 14.51 4.93
N LYS A 132 -10.51 13.96 3.99
CA LYS A 132 -10.94 12.88 3.09
C LYS A 132 -10.34 11.54 3.49
N THR A 133 -11.14 10.48 3.34
CA THR A 133 -10.72 9.09 3.55
C THR A 133 -10.39 8.45 2.21
N TRP A 134 -9.16 7.99 2.06
CA TRP A 134 -8.60 7.56 0.77
C TRP A 134 -8.26 6.07 0.70
N TRP A 135 -8.32 5.39 1.84
CA TRP A 135 -8.11 3.95 1.92
C TRP A 135 -8.77 3.36 3.15
#